data_AF-A0A7V9KD33-F1
#
_entry.id   AF-A0A7V9KD33-F1
#
_cell.length_a   1.000
_cell.length_b   1.000
_cell.length_c   1.000
_cell.angle_alpha   90.00
_cell.angle_beta   90.00
_cell.angle_gamma   90.00
#
_symmetry.space_group_name_H-M   'P 1'
#
loop_
_entity.id
_entity.type
_entity.pdbx_description
1 polymer ?
#
loop_
_entity_poly.entity_id
_entity_poly.type
_entity_poly.pdbx_seq_one_letter_code
_entity_poly.pdbx_strand_id
1 'polypeptide(L)'
;MTALRAFLSEMIDYAGLFPPAGLSMSEAVKNYSEYLTGADSDLLGRFVVPADSIVEFADAATNFLPRSERAAPWRVSAIARGDLAAVKKNLLEFNCSHWSGSDLGHAVIDSVEIAVKGETHIESAAMTISGAFETFLEIPATPDPSSLIHAIGRSGARAKIRTGGVVPEAFPNAAAVVRFITACNRQGVRFKATAGLHHPLRASYALTYDAGSPTAPMFGYLNVFLASAFVHVGFPEKTVTAVLEEDDSRTMSFDDHGVAW
;
A
#
# COMPACT_ATOMS: atom_id res chain seq x y z
N MET A 1 11.14 -9.58 -19.73
CA MET A 1 10.72 -9.44 -18.32
C MET A 1 10.24 -10.80 -17.85
N THR A 2 10.80 -11.36 -16.77
CA THR A 2 10.34 -12.64 -16.21
C THR A 2 8.95 -12.45 -15.56
N ALA A 3 8.19 -13.53 -15.39
CA ALA A 3 6.89 -13.47 -14.70
C ALA A 3 7.04 -12.90 -13.27
N LEU A 4 8.12 -13.27 -12.58
CA LEU A 4 8.44 -12.73 -11.26
C LEU A 4 8.66 -11.21 -11.29
N ARG A 5 9.46 -10.69 -12.22
CA ARG A 5 9.65 -9.23 -12.33
C ARG A 5 8.36 -8.49 -12.69
N ALA A 6 7.54 -9.07 -13.57
CA ALA A 6 6.24 -8.50 -13.90
C ALA A 6 5.32 -8.43 -12.69
N PHE A 7 5.32 -9.48 -11.86
CA PHE A 7 4.54 -9.57 -10.63
C PHE A 7 5.01 -8.57 -9.58
N LEU A 8 6.34 -8.45 -9.41
CA LEU A 8 6.92 -7.64 -8.34
C LEU A 8 7.04 -6.15 -8.69
N SER A 9 6.84 -5.77 -9.96
CA SER A 9 7.04 -4.41 -10.43
C SER A 9 6.13 -3.42 -9.69
N GLU A 10 6.73 -2.39 -9.10
CA GLU A 10 6.07 -1.30 -8.38
C GLU A 10 5.12 -1.74 -7.27
N MET A 11 5.36 -2.94 -6.73
CA MET A 11 4.44 -3.60 -5.81
C MET A 11 4.53 -3.05 -4.38
N ILE A 12 5.61 -2.34 -4.03
CA ILE A 12 5.89 -1.86 -2.68
C ILE A 12 5.87 -0.32 -2.64
N ASP A 13 4.78 0.26 -2.14
CA ASP A 13 4.74 1.69 -1.81
C ASP A 13 5.67 1.99 -0.61
N TYR A 14 6.44 3.08 -0.71
CA TYR A 14 7.37 3.52 0.33
C TYR A 14 6.68 4.39 1.37
N ALA A 15 6.54 3.87 2.59
CA ALA A 15 5.83 4.50 3.71
C ALA A 15 6.77 4.87 4.87
N GLY A 16 7.96 5.44 4.57
CA GLY A 16 9.01 5.70 5.57
C GLY A 16 8.64 6.67 6.69
N LEU A 17 7.67 7.56 6.46
CA LEU A 17 7.15 8.52 7.45
C LEU A 17 6.36 7.86 8.58
N PHE A 18 5.91 6.62 8.38
CA PHE A 18 4.98 5.96 9.29
C PHE A 18 5.71 4.94 10.18
N PRO A 19 5.18 4.65 11.38
CA PRO A 19 5.72 3.61 12.23
C PRO A 19 5.83 2.26 11.51
N PRO A 20 6.86 1.45 11.85
CA PRO A 20 7.83 1.65 12.93
C PRO A 20 9.02 2.56 12.56
N ALA A 21 9.19 2.93 11.29
CA ALA A 21 10.31 3.77 10.86
C ALA A 21 10.20 5.21 11.35
N GLY A 22 9.04 5.85 11.12
CA GLY A 22 8.76 7.19 11.64
C GLY A 22 9.81 8.24 11.27
N LEU A 23 10.38 8.14 10.06
CA LEU A 23 11.44 9.03 9.59
C LEU A 23 10.92 10.46 9.43
N SER A 24 11.83 11.44 9.55
CA SER A 24 11.53 12.80 9.10
C SER A 24 11.29 12.86 7.59
N MET A 25 10.60 13.91 7.12
CA MET A 25 10.35 14.08 5.68
C MET A 25 11.63 14.08 4.85
N SER A 26 12.67 14.78 5.31
CA SER A 26 13.95 14.87 4.60
C SER A 26 14.67 13.51 4.51
N GLU A 27 14.69 12.73 5.59
CA GLU A 27 15.25 11.38 5.60
C GLU A 27 14.47 10.43 4.69
N ALA A 28 13.14 10.47 4.75
CA ALA A 28 12.28 9.64 3.92
C ALA A 28 12.47 9.95 2.42
N VAL A 29 12.47 11.24 2.04
CA VAL A 29 12.71 11.69 0.66
C VAL A 29 14.10 11.26 0.18
N LYS A 30 15.14 11.43 1.00
CA LYS A 30 16.49 11.01 0.67
C LYS A 30 16.54 9.49 0.41
N ASN A 31 16.01 8.69 1.34
CA ASN A 31 15.96 7.24 1.19
C ASN A 31 15.21 6.81 -0.08
N TYR A 32 14.05 7.43 -0.35
CA TYR A 32 13.29 7.16 -1.56
C TYR A 32 14.09 7.47 -2.83
N SER A 33 14.83 8.59 -2.86
CA SER A 33 15.70 8.93 -3.98
C SER A 33 16.81 7.91 -4.22
N GLU A 34 17.40 7.39 -3.14
CA GLU A 34 18.45 6.37 -3.21
C GLU A 34 17.87 5.05 -3.71
N TYR A 35 16.71 4.63 -3.19
CA TYR A 35 16.04 3.39 -3.60
C TYR A 35 15.59 3.40 -5.06
N LEU A 36 15.18 4.54 -5.60
CA LEU A 36 14.86 4.70 -7.03
C LEU A 36 16.07 4.48 -7.96
N THR A 37 17.30 4.58 -7.44
CA THR A 37 18.54 4.33 -8.20
C THR A 37 19.17 2.97 -7.87
N GLY A 38 18.58 2.23 -6.94
CA GLY A 38 19.08 0.94 -6.46
C GLY A 38 18.79 -0.23 -7.40
N ALA A 39 19.39 -1.39 -7.08
CA ALA A 39 19.23 -2.62 -7.85
C ALA A 39 17.79 -3.16 -7.88
N ASP A 40 17.02 -2.88 -6.81
CA ASP A 40 15.64 -3.33 -6.62
C ASP A 40 14.61 -2.21 -6.90
N SER A 41 15.02 -1.14 -7.59
CA SER A 41 14.17 0.02 -7.92
C SER A 41 12.89 -0.38 -8.65
N ASP A 42 12.92 -1.43 -9.47
CA ASP A 42 11.76 -1.99 -10.17
C ASP A 42 10.63 -2.39 -9.21
N LEU A 43 10.91 -2.71 -7.94
CA LEU A 43 9.92 -3.09 -6.92
C LEU A 43 9.18 -1.91 -6.31
N LEU A 44 9.79 -0.72 -6.39
CA LEU A 44 9.37 0.46 -5.64
C LEU A 44 8.18 1.13 -6.33
N GLY A 45 7.10 1.29 -5.58
CA GLY A 45 5.87 1.93 -5.98
C GLY A 45 5.92 3.43 -5.74
N ARG A 46 4.97 3.92 -4.94
CA ARG A 46 4.76 5.35 -4.68
C ARG A 46 5.39 5.76 -3.35
N PHE A 47 5.78 7.03 -3.22
CA PHE A 47 6.03 7.64 -1.92
C PHE A 47 4.69 7.92 -1.21
N VAL A 48 4.49 7.41 0.00
CA VAL A 48 3.26 7.62 0.76
C VAL A 48 3.41 8.82 1.69
N VAL A 49 2.52 9.80 1.58
CA VAL A 49 2.57 11.05 2.35
C VAL A 49 1.19 11.47 2.87
N PRO A 50 1.07 12.06 4.07
CA PRO A 50 -0.16 12.74 4.48
C PRO A 50 -0.51 13.89 3.51
N ALA A 51 -1.78 14.04 3.15
CA ALA A 51 -2.21 15.08 2.22
C ALA A 51 -1.96 16.52 2.72
N ASP A 52 -1.90 16.71 4.03
CA ASP A 52 -1.55 17.97 4.70
C ASP A 52 -0.04 18.26 4.73
N SER A 53 0.81 17.25 4.46
CA SER A 53 2.28 17.37 4.38
C SER A 53 2.81 17.46 2.95
N ILE A 54 1.96 17.64 1.92
CA ILE A 54 2.42 17.67 0.52
C ILE A 54 3.36 18.83 0.21
N VAL A 55 3.19 19.98 0.88
CA VAL A 55 4.08 21.15 0.73
C VAL A 55 5.46 20.84 1.34
N GLU A 56 5.47 20.27 2.55
CA GLU A 56 6.71 19.83 3.21
C GLU A 56 7.45 18.78 2.36
N PHE A 57 6.72 17.84 1.75
CA PHE A 57 7.27 16.89 0.79
C PHE A 57 7.88 17.59 -0.42
N ALA A 58 7.18 18.55 -1.05
CA ALA A 58 7.68 19.29 -2.19
C ALA A 58 9.01 20.00 -1.87
N ASP A 59 9.04 20.70 -0.73
CA ASP A 59 10.21 21.42 -0.26
C ASP A 59 11.39 20.48 -0.05
N ALA A 60 11.18 19.36 0.66
CA ALA A 60 12.22 18.36 0.91
C ALA A 60 12.70 17.66 -0.37
N ALA A 61 11.80 17.42 -1.33
CA ALA A 61 12.08 16.71 -2.58
C ALA A 61 12.69 17.59 -3.66
N THR A 62 12.70 18.92 -3.51
CA THR A 62 13.13 19.90 -4.53
C THR A 62 14.44 19.52 -5.22
N ASN A 63 15.45 19.04 -4.49
CA ASN A 63 16.76 18.71 -5.06
C ASN A 63 16.84 17.31 -5.69
N PHE A 64 15.83 16.46 -5.47
CA PHE A 64 15.78 15.08 -5.93
C PHE A 64 14.80 14.88 -7.09
N LEU A 65 13.79 15.74 -7.22
CA LEU A 65 12.78 15.61 -8.26
C LEU A 65 13.40 15.73 -9.67
N PRO A 66 13.00 14.85 -10.60
CA PRO A 66 13.47 14.91 -11.98
C PRO A 66 12.97 16.18 -12.68
N ARG A 67 13.82 16.82 -13.50
CA ARG A 67 13.46 18.04 -14.27
C ARG A 67 13.50 17.86 -15.79
N SER A 68 13.68 16.62 -16.24
CA SER A 68 13.72 16.29 -17.66
C SER A 68 12.35 15.79 -18.10
N GLU A 69 11.83 16.31 -19.21
CA GLU A 69 10.57 15.82 -19.80
C GLU A 69 10.60 14.32 -20.14
N ARG A 70 11.80 13.75 -20.30
CA ARG A 70 11.98 12.31 -20.57
C ARG A 70 12.06 11.46 -19.31
N ALA A 71 12.23 12.07 -18.14
CA ALA A 71 12.35 11.34 -16.88
C ALA A 71 10.96 11.04 -16.32
N ALA A 72 10.77 9.80 -15.85
CA ALA A 72 9.53 9.40 -15.17
C ALA A 72 9.33 10.25 -13.91
N PRO A 73 8.08 10.62 -13.57
CA PRO A 73 7.80 11.37 -12.36
C PRO A 73 8.08 10.53 -11.12
N TRP A 74 8.39 11.20 -10.01
CA TRP A 74 8.15 10.58 -8.71
C TRP A 74 6.64 10.40 -8.51
N ARG A 75 6.21 9.17 -8.28
CA ARG A 75 4.80 8.89 -7.98
C ARG A 75 4.53 8.97 -6.49
N VAL A 76 3.37 9.51 -6.14
CA VAL A 76 3.00 9.83 -4.76
C VAL A 76 1.59 9.31 -4.46
N SER A 77 1.43 8.67 -3.30
CA SER A 77 0.14 8.27 -2.73
C SER A 77 -0.17 9.17 -1.52
N ALA A 78 -1.26 9.94 -1.60
CA ALA A 78 -1.64 10.87 -0.54
C ALA A 78 -2.65 10.24 0.43
N ILE A 79 -2.39 10.28 1.74
CA ILE A 79 -3.36 9.88 2.77
C ILE A 79 -4.24 11.07 3.10
N ALA A 80 -5.51 11.01 2.71
CA ALA A 80 -6.48 12.08 2.87
C ALA A 80 -7.33 11.92 4.13
N ARG A 81 -7.60 13.05 4.79
CA ARG A 81 -8.46 13.18 5.97
C ARG A 81 -9.23 14.50 5.89
N GLY A 82 -10.34 14.60 6.62
CA GLY A 82 -11.11 15.85 6.70
C GLY A 82 -11.92 16.14 5.43
N ASP A 83 -11.87 17.39 4.96
CA ASP A 83 -12.61 17.84 3.77
C ASP A 83 -11.96 17.31 2.48
N LEU A 84 -12.54 16.24 1.95
CA LEU A 84 -12.05 15.56 0.74
C LEU A 84 -12.12 16.44 -0.52
N ALA A 85 -13.03 17.40 -0.60
CA ALA A 85 -13.11 18.31 -1.75
C ALA A 85 -11.96 19.32 -1.73
N ALA A 86 -11.66 19.88 -0.55
CA ALA A 86 -10.50 20.73 -0.36
C ALA A 86 -9.19 19.96 -0.60
N VAL A 87 -9.08 18.73 -0.08
CA VAL A 87 -7.92 17.86 -0.34
C VAL A 87 -7.76 17.62 -1.85
N LYS A 88 -8.80 17.20 -2.56
CA LYS A 88 -8.74 16.97 -4.02
C LYS A 88 -8.21 18.18 -4.77
N LYS A 89 -8.73 19.37 -4.43
CA LYS A 89 -8.27 20.62 -5.04
C LYS A 89 -6.77 20.83 -4.84
N ASN A 90 -6.28 20.71 -3.61
CA ASN A 90 -4.86 20.90 -3.30
C ASN A 90 -3.95 19.88 -4.02
N LEU A 91 -4.37 18.62 -4.10
CA LEU A 91 -3.61 17.58 -4.81
C LEU A 91 -3.56 17.83 -6.33
N LEU A 92 -4.65 18.33 -6.92
CA LEU A 92 -4.66 18.73 -8.33
C LEU A 92 -3.77 19.95 -8.58
N GLU A 93 -3.80 20.95 -7.69
CA GLU A 93 -2.92 22.13 -7.76
C GLU A 93 -1.43 21.73 -7.64
N PHE A 94 -1.12 20.77 -6.78
CA PHE A 94 0.22 20.16 -6.71
C PHE A 94 0.62 19.55 -8.06
N ASN A 95 -0.22 18.70 -8.65
CA ASN A 95 0.08 18.06 -9.94
C ASN A 95 0.27 19.07 -11.07
N CYS A 96 -0.52 20.15 -11.09
CA CYS A 96 -0.35 21.24 -12.05
C CYS A 96 0.97 22.00 -11.86
N SER A 97 1.49 22.07 -10.63
CA SER A 97 2.74 22.75 -10.31
C SER A 97 3.97 21.86 -10.52
N HIS A 98 3.81 20.53 -10.49
CA HIS A 98 4.88 19.54 -10.61
C HIS A 98 4.80 18.68 -11.88
N TRP A 99 4.34 19.27 -12.99
CA TRP A 99 4.30 18.60 -14.30
C TRP A 99 5.69 18.46 -14.93
N SER A 100 5.80 17.70 -16.04
CA SER A 100 7.08 17.27 -16.64
C SER A 100 8.04 18.40 -17.09
N GLY A 101 7.53 19.60 -17.34
CA GLY A 101 8.33 20.78 -17.70
C GLY A 101 8.41 21.84 -16.59
N SER A 102 8.06 21.49 -15.34
CA SER A 102 8.14 22.40 -14.21
C SER A 102 9.57 22.54 -13.67
N ASP A 103 9.98 23.78 -13.38
CA ASP A 103 11.23 24.08 -12.67
C ASP A 103 11.24 23.54 -11.22
N LEU A 104 10.06 23.29 -10.65
CA LEU A 104 9.86 22.68 -9.33
C LEU A 104 10.10 21.16 -9.34
N GLY A 105 10.34 20.56 -10.50
CA GLY A 105 10.54 19.13 -10.67
C GLY A 105 9.25 18.34 -10.84
N HIS A 106 9.37 17.15 -11.42
CA HIS A 106 8.28 16.30 -11.89
C HIS A 106 7.88 15.26 -10.85
N ALA A 107 6.72 15.47 -10.24
CA ALA A 107 6.08 14.56 -9.30
C ALA A 107 4.58 14.50 -9.59
N VAL A 108 3.99 13.32 -9.45
CA VAL A 108 2.57 13.12 -9.70
C VAL A 108 1.95 12.38 -8.52
N ILE A 109 0.94 13.01 -7.92
CA ILE A 109 0.00 12.35 -7.03
C ILE A 109 -1.02 11.66 -7.92
N ASP A 110 -0.97 10.33 -7.97
CA ASP A 110 -1.87 9.49 -8.77
C ASP A 110 -2.71 8.54 -7.91
N SER A 111 -2.45 8.49 -6.59
CA SER A 111 -3.17 7.66 -5.63
C SER A 111 -3.61 8.47 -4.40
N VAL A 112 -4.80 8.17 -3.89
CA VAL A 112 -5.34 8.74 -2.64
C VAL A 112 -5.86 7.62 -1.74
N GLU A 113 -5.56 7.69 -0.45
CA GLU A 113 -5.95 6.73 0.56
C GLU A 113 -6.84 7.37 1.62
N ILE A 114 -7.98 6.74 1.95
CA ILE A 114 -8.99 7.32 2.84
C ILE A 114 -9.50 6.26 3.80
N ALA A 115 -9.46 6.54 5.10
CA ALA A 115 -10.13 5.69 6.09
C ALA A 115 -11.64 6.00 6.11
N VAL A 116 -12.45 4.97 5.82
CA VAL A 116 -13.91 5.10 5.70
C VAL A 116 -14.64 4.48 6.89
N LYS A 117 -15.89 4.91 7.12
CA LYS A 117 -16.68 4.55 8.33
C LYS A 117 -17.97 3.77 8.01
N GLY A 118 -18.10 3.28 6.79
CA GLY A 118 -19.30 2.57 6.32
C GLY A 118 -19.62 2.88 4.86
N GLU A 119 -20.67 2.26 4.34
CA GLU A 119 -21.05 2.29 2.93
C GLU A 119 -21.34 3.71 2.41
N THR A 120 -22.09 4.52 3.17
CA THR A 120 -22.38 5.91 2.78
C THR A 120 -21.11 6.76 2.67
N HIS A 121 -20.12 6.53 3.54
CA HIS A 121 -18.84 7.24 3.47
C HIS A 121 -17.98 6.72 2.30
N ILE A 122 -18.07 5.43 1.97
CA ILE A 122 -17.42 4.86 0.78
C ILE A 122 -17.91 5.56 -0.49
N GLU A 123 -19.23 5.64 -0.67
CA GLU A 123 -19.83 6.25 -1.86
C GLU A 123 -19.47 7.74 -1.97
N SER A 124 -19.59 8.49 -0.88
CA SER A 124 -19.28 9.93 -0.90
C SER A 124 -17.79 10.21 -1.11
N ALA A 125 -16.89 9.44 -0.49
CA ALA A 125 -15.45 9.57 -0.65
C ALA A 125 -15.03 9.23 -2.09
N ALA A 126 -15.52 8.11 -2.63
CA ALA A 126 -15.25 7.72 -4.01
C ALA A 126 -15.79 8.74 -5.00
N MET A 127 -17.04 9.20 -4.85
CA MET A 127 -17.61 10.24 -5.72
C MET A 127 -16.81 11.54 -5.69
N THR A 128 -16.28 11.92 -4.53
CA THR A 128 -15.49 13.14 -4.39
C THR A 128 -14.13 13.01 -5.07
N ILE A 129 -13.38 11.94 -4.80
CA ILE A 129 -11.97 11.78 -5.20
C ILE A 129 -11.80 11.17 -6.60
N SER A 130 -12.70 10.28 -7.02
CA SER A 130 -12.59 9.54 -8.29
C SER A 130 -12.51 10.45 -9.52
N GLY A 131 -12.03 9.86 -10.62
CA GLY A 131 -11.79 10.53 -11.90
C GLY A 131 -10.41 11.20 -12.01
N ALA A 132 -9.78 11.57 -10.89
CA ALA A 132 -8.45 12.17 -10.86
C ALA A 132 -7.36 11.24 -10.32
N PHE A 133 -7.71 10.34 -9.39
CA PHE A 133 -6.75 9.50 -8.66
C PHE A 133 -7.25 8.07 -8.52
N GLU A 134 -6.31 7.12 -8.43
CA GLU A 134 -6.60 5.79 -7.88
C GLU A 134 -6.99 5.92 -6.42
N THR A 135 -8.24 5.59 -6.09
CA THR A 135 -8.77 5.78 -4.73
C THR A 135 -8.76 4.47 -3.96
N PHE A 136 -8.04 4.41 -2.85
CA PHE A 136 -7.98 3.28 -1.94
C PHE A 136 -8.73 3.60 -0.63
N LEU A 137 -9.74 2.80 -0.33
CA LEU A 137 -10.60 2.99 0.85
C LEU A 137 -10.23 1.98 1.93
N GLU A 138 -9.68 2.47 3.03
CA GLU A 138 -9.25 1.67 4.18
C GLU A 138 -10.47 1.25 5.01
N ILE A 139 -10.66 -0.07 5.12
CA ILE A 139 -11.74 -0.70 5.89
C ILE A 139 -11.15 -1.69 6.89
N PRO A 140 -11.83 -1.94 8.03
CA PRO A 140 -11.39 -2.95 8.97
C PRO A 140 -11.56 -4.36 8.38
N ALA A 141 -10.69 -5.29 8.78
CA ALA A 141 -10.81 -6.72 8.42
C ALA A 141 -11.87 -7.47 9.25
N THR A 142 -12.30 -6.86 10.36
CA THR A 142 -13.28 -7.40 11.32
C THR A 142 -14.24 -6.28 11.77
N PRO A 143 -15.56 -6.50 11.80
CA PRO A 143 -16.30 -7.71 11.40
C PRO A 143 -16.19 -7.98 9.89
N ASP A 144 -16.94 -8.96 9.36
CA ASP A 144 -16.89 -9.36 7.94
C ASP A 144 -16.94 -8.13 6.99
N PRO A 145 -15.90 -7.88 6.18
CA PRO A 145 -15.82 -6.69 5.33
C PRO A 145 -16.60 -6.83 4.01
N SER A 146 -17.29 -7.94 3.77
CA SER A 146 -17.89 -8.26 2.46
C SER A 146 -18.85 -7.17 1.92
N SER A 147 -19.69 -6.58 2.78
CA SER A 147 -20.61 -5.52 2.33
C SER A 147 -19.89 -4.23 1.97
N LEU A 148 -18.85 -3.87 2.74
CA LEU A 148 -18.00 -2.71 2.47
C LEU A 148 -17.22 -2.90 1.16
N ILE A 149 -16.66 -4.09 0.92
CA ILE A 149 -15.95 -4.42 -0.32
C ILE A 149 -16.90 -4.34 -1.52
N HIS A 150 -18.15 -4.81 -1.37
CA HIS A 150 -19.16 -4.67 -2.41
C HIS A 150 -19.46 -3.18 -2.72
N ALA A 151 -19.62 -2.34 -1.70
CA ALA A 151 -19.82 -0.90 -1.88
C ALA A 151 -18.61 -0.20 -2.55
N ILE A 152 -17.38 -0.61 -2.19
CA ILE A 152 -16.14 -0.13 -2.83
C ILE A 152 -16.14 -0.48 -4.31
N GLY A 153 -16.49 -1.73 -4.66
CA GLY A 153 -16.55 -2.19 -6.04
C GLY A 153 -17.58 -1.44 -6.88
N ARG A 154 -18.78 -1.20 -6.34
CA ARG A 154 -19.81 -0.38 -6.99
C ARG A 154 -19.36 1.06 -7.27
N SER A 155 -18.45 1.58 -6.45
CA SER A 155 -17.93 2.94 -6.57
C SER A 155 -16.69 3.03 -7.46
N GLY A 156 -16.20 1.92 -8.02
CA GLY A 156 -14.98 1.87 -8.83
C GLY A 156 -13.68 2.13 -8.05
N ALA A 157 -13.75 2.15 -6.71
CA ALA A 157 -12.59 2.33 -5.85
C ALA A 157 -11.85 1.01 -5.59
N ARG A 158 -10.72 1.07 -4.88
CA ARG A 158 -9.92 -0.07 -4.45
C ARG A 158 -10.04 -0.21 -2.94
N ALA A 159 -9.89 -1.43 -2.42
CA ALA A 159 -9.91 -1.67 -0.98
C ALA A 159 -8.51 -1.48 -0.39
N LYS A 160 -8.45 -1.11 0.89
CA LYS A 160 -7.20 -1.10 1.66
C LYS A 160 -7.44 -1.80 3.00
N ILE A 161 -6.54 -2.69 3.37
CA ILE A 161 -6.54 -3.40 4.65
C ILE A 161 -5.30 -3.01 5.45
N ARG A 162 -5.47 -2.89 6.77
CA ARG A 162 -4.35 -2.87 7.72
C ARG A 162 -4.09 -4.29 8.21
N THR A 163 -2.83 -4.71 8.21
CA THR A 163 -2.38 -6.03 8.68
C THR A 163 -1.57 -5.97 9.98
N GLY A 164 -1.49 -4.79 10.60
CA GLY A 164 -0.76 -4.60 11.85
C GLY A 164 -0.70 -3.14 12.31
N GLY A 165 0.12 -2.93 13.32
CA GLY A 165 0.39 -1.63 13.94
C GLY A 165 1.41 -1.75 15.07
N VAL A 166 1.45 -0.77 15.96
CA VAL A 166 2.39 -0.74 17.10
C VAL A 166 1.81 -1.37 18.38
N VAL A 167 0.61 -1.94 18.30
CA VAL A 167 -0.07 -2.66 19.39
C VAL A 167 -0.61 -4.00 18.89
N PRO A 168 -0.63 -5.07 19.72
CA PRO A 168 -1.08 -6.40 19.30
C PRO A 168 -2.48 -6.45 18.69
N GLU A 169 -3.40 -5.63 19.18
CA GLU A 169 -4.81 -5.58 18.73
C GLU A 169 -4.96 -5.03 17.30
N ALA A 170 -3.92 -4.40 16.76
CA ALA A 170 -3.91 -3.90 15.39
C ALA A 170 -3.69 -5.01 14.34
N PHE A 171 -3.35 -6.23 14.75
CA PHE A 171 -3.07 -7.35 13.86
C PHE A 171 -4.32 -8.23 13.67
N PRO A 172 -4.94 -8.25 12.47
CA PRO A 172 -6.01 -9.19 12.19
C PRO A 172 -5.47 -10.63 12.17
N ASN A 173 -6.31 -11.60 12.52
CA ASN A 173 -5.95 -13.01 12.35
C ASN A 173 -5.99 -13.44 10.87
N ALA A 174 -5.38 -14.58 10.56
CA ALA A 174 -5.25 -15.07 9.18
C ALA A 174 -6.62 -15.24 8.51
N ALA A 175 -7.60 -15.80 9.22
CA ALA A 175 -8.95 -15.97 8.71
C ALA A 175 -9.61 -14.63 8.29
N ALA A 176 -9.38 -13.54 9.02
CA ALA A 176 -9.89 -12.22 8.64
C ALA A 176 -9.24 -11.68 7.36
N VAL A 177 -7.93 -11.87 7.21
CA VAL A 177 -7.20 -11.50 5.99
C VAL A 177 -7.65 -12.35 4.80
N VAL A 178 -7.81 -13.68 4.96
CA VAL A 178 -8.31 -14.55 3.88
C VAL A 178 -9.73 -14.17 3.46
N ARG A 179 -10.63 -13.87 4.41
CA ARG A 179 -11.97 -13.38 4.09
C ARG A 179 -11.92 -12.08 3.29
N PHE A 180 -11.08 -11.13 3.70
CA PHE A 180 -10.90 -9.88 2.96
C PHE A 180 -10.42 -10.10 1.52
N ILE A 181 -9.36 -10.90 1.34
CA ILE A 181 -8.79 -11.21 0.00
C ILE A 181 -9.83 -11.94 -0.86
N THR A 182 -10.54 -12.91 -0.29
CA THR A 182 -11.59 -13.68 -0.98
C THR A 182 -12.75 -12.79 -1.40
N ALA A 183 -13.20 -11.89 -0.54
CA ALA A 183 -14.25 -10.94 -0.87
C ALA A 183 -13.81 -9.97 -1.98
N CYS A 184 -12.57 -9.48 -1.94
CA CYS A 184 -11.99 -8.67 -3.01
C CYS A 184 -11.98 -9.42 -4.35
N ASN A 185 -11.48 -10.66 -4.39
CA ASN A 185 -11.45 -11.48 -5.59
C ASN A 185 -12.85 -11.74 -6.15
N ARG A 186 -13.82 -12.09 -5.30
CA ARG A 186 -15.23 -12.32 -5.70
C ARG A 186 -15.89 -11.08 -6.31
N GLN A 187 -15.56 -9.89 -5.82
CA GLN A 187 -16.13 -8.63 -6.29
C GLN A 187 -15.30 -7.97 -7.40
N GLY A 188 -14.17 -8.56 -7.81
CA GLY A 188 -13.25 -7.95 -8.77
C GLY A 188 -12.59 -6.67 -8.26
N VAL A 189 -12.49 -6.49 -6.94
CA VAL A 189 -11.95 -5.28 -6.31
C VAL A 189 -10.46 -5.49 -6.07
N ARG A 190 -9.63 -4.60 -6.66
CA ARG A 190 -8.19 -4.55 -6.34
C ARG A 190 -8.01 -4.04 -4.92
N PHE A 191 -6.95 -4.47 -4.25
CA PHE A 191 -6.65 -4.00 -2.91
C PHE A 191 -5.16 -3.73 -2.69
N LYS A 192 -4.85 -3.03 -1.60
CA LYS A 192 -3.51 -3.00 -1.01
C LYS A 192 -3.54 -3.31 0.48
N ALA A 193 -2.48 -3.92 0.98
CA ALA A 193 -2.28 -4.19 2.40
C ALA A 193 -1.19 -3.26 2.96
N THR A 194 -1.37 -2.81 4.21
CA THR A 194 -0.47 -1.86 4.85
C THR A 194 -0.30 -2.17 6.33
N ALA A 195 0.77 -1.63 6.93
CA ALA A 195 1.15 -1.80 8.34
C ALA A 195 1.41 -3.27 8.75
N GLY A 196 2.55 -3.52 9.41
CA GLY A 196 2.92 -4.86 9.87
C GLY A 196 3.51 -5.79 8.81
N LEU A 197 3.67 -5.34 7.55
CA LEU A 197 4.28 -6.12 6.46
C LEU A 197 5.74 -5.71 6.20
N HIS A 198 6.55 -5.71 7.26
CA HIS A 198 7.96 -5.28 7.20
C HIS A 198 8.93 -6.43 6.91
N HIS A 199 8.42 -7.67 6.89
CA HIS A 199 9.21 -8.89 6.78
C HIS A 199 8.74 -9.71 5.57
N PRO A 200 9.63 -10.47 4.91
CA PRO A 200 9.25 -11.31 3.77
C PRO A 200 8.28 -12.41 4.16
N LEU A 201 8.56 -13.08 5.29
CA LEU A 201 7.82 -14.22 5.79
C LEU A 201 7.19 -13.90 7.15
N ARG A 202 6.15 -14.65 7.53
CA ARG A 202 5.53 -14.54 8.85
C ARG A 202 6.50 -15.04 9.91
N ALA A 203 6.54 -14.34 11.03
CA ALA A 203 7.13 -14.82 12.28
C ALA A 203 6.65 -13.91 13.43
N SER A 204 7.17 -14.15 14.62
CA SER A 204 7.04 -13.20 15.74
C SER A 204 8.13 -12.14 15.65
N TYR A 205 7.73 -10.88 15.50
CA TYR A 205 8.64 -9.74 15.37
C TYR A 205 8.33 -8.67 16.41
N ALA A 206 9.31 -7.82 16.70
CA ALA A 206 9.14 -6.64 17.55
C ALA A 206 8.18 -5.63 16.89
N LEU A 207 7.25 -5.07 17.66
CA LEU A 207 6.23 -4.13 17.15
C LEU A 207 6.81 -2.76 16.73
N THR A 208 7.92 -2.37 17.35
CA THR A 208 8.66 -1.14 17.08
C THR A 208 10.17 -1.40 17.09
N TYR A 209 10.96 -0.40 16.72
CA TYR A 209 12.43 -0.47 16.77
C TYR A 209 13.01 -0.17 18.17
N ASP A 210 12.15 0.07 19.16
CA ASP A 210 12.58 0.38 20.52
C ASP A 210 13.10 -0.86 21.25
N ALA A 211 14.10 -0.65 22.12
CA ALA A 211 14.59 -1.70 22.99
C ALA A 211 13.47 -2.20 23.92
N GLY A 212 13.23 -3.51 23.93
CA GLY A 212 12.18 -4.14 24.73
C GLY A 212 10.77 -4.01 24.17
N SER A 213 10.62 -3.59 22.90
CA SER A 213 9.33 -3.58 22.22
C SER A 213 8.65 -4.96 22.32
N PRO A 214 7.34 -5.03 22.63
CA PRO A 214 6.60 -6.28 22.60
C PRO A 214 6.75 -6.97 21.25
N THR A 215 6.62 -8.30 21.24
CA THR A 215 6.61 -9.07 20.00
C THR A 215 5.20 -9.57 19.71
N ALA A 216 4.85 -9.65 18.43
CA ALA A 216 3.60 -10.26 17.98
C ALA A 216 3.82 -10.99 16.65
N PRO A 217 2.99 -12.00 16.33
CA PRO A 217 2.99 -12.61 15.01
C PRO A 217 2.61 -11.56 13.95
N MET A 218 3.50 -11.32 12.98
CA MET A 218 3.23 -10.47 11.83
C MET A 218 3.24 -11.30 10.56
N PHE A 219 2.33 -11.03 9.62
CA PHE A 219 2.40 -11.65 8.29
C PHE A 219 3.63 -11.14 7.53
N GLY A 220 4.21 -12.00 6.71
CA GLY A 220 5.15 -11.57 5.70
C GLY A 220 4.45 -10.99 4.48
N TYR A 221 5.08 -10.06 3.77
CA TYR A 221 4.53 -9.57 2.50
C TYR A 221 4.45 -10.70 1.46
N LEU A 222 5.39 -11.66 1.44
CA LEU A 222 5.32 -12.82 0.54
C LEU A 222 4.12 -13.71 0.87
N ASN A 223 3.83 -13.92 2.17
CA ASN A 223 2.64 -14.69 2.56
C ASN A 223 1.36 -14.07 1.99
N VAL A 224 1.21 -12.74 2.08
CA VAL A 224 0.02 -12.03 1.56
C VAL A 224 -0.04 -12.10 0.03
N PHE A 225 1.10 -11.99 -0.65
CA PHE A 225 1.19 -12.12 -2.10
C PHE A 225 0.76 -13.50 -2.58
N LEU A 226 1.30 -14.56 -1.98
CA LEU A 226 0.97 -15.94 -2.32
C LEU A 226 -0.48 -16.26 -1.98
N ALA A 227 -0.97 -15.82 -0.81
CA ALA A 227 -2.38 -15.96 -0.46
C ALA A 227 -3.30 -15.31 -1.51
N SER A 228 -2.93 -14.13 -2.01
CA SER A 228 -3.70 -13.44 -3.05
C SER A 228 -3.70 -14.19 -4.38
N ALA A 229 -2.53 -14.69 -4.81
CA ALA A 229 -2.41 -15.50 -6.01
C ALA A 229 -3.19 -16.82 -5.89
N PHE A 230 -3.14 -17.47 -4.72
CA PHE A 230 -3.79 -18.74 -4.47
C PHE A 230 -5.32 -18.59 -4.43
N VAL A 231 -5.83 -17.51 -3.82
CA VAL A 231 -7.26 -17.16 -3.91
C VAL A 231 -7.68 -16.93 -5.36
N HIS A 232 -6.86 -16.22 -6.15
CA HIS A 232 -7.18 -15.90 -7.54
C HIS A 232 -7.33 -17.16 -8.41
N VAL A 233 -6.45 -18.15 -8.24
CA VAL A 233 -6.51 -19.42 -8.98
C VAL A 233 -7.44 -20.47 -8.35
N GLY A 234 -8.12 -20.14 -7.24
CA GLY A 234 -9.21 -20.94 -6.68
C GLY A 234 -8.80 -21.99 -5.64
N PHE A 235 -7.67 -21.81 -4.94
CA PHE A 235 -7.32 -22.70 -3.82
C PHE A 235 -8.33 -22.60 -2.66
N PRO A 236 -8.55 -23.69 -1.90
CA PRO A 236 -9.42 -23.68 -0.73
C PRO A 236 -8.95 -22.71 0.36
N GLU A 237 -9.89 -22.13 1.10
CA GLU A 237 -9.62 -21.20 2.22
C GLU A 237 -8.63 -21.77 3.23
N LYS A 238 -8.71 -23.07 3.52
CA LYS A 238 -7.77 -23.77 4.41
C LYS A 238 -6.33 -23.69 3.92
N THR A 239 -6.10 -23.89 2.62
CA THR A 239 -4.77 -23.80 2.00
C THR A 239 -4.26 -22.36 2.04
N VAL A 240 -5.09 -21.39 1.66
CA VAL A 240 -4.74 -19.96 1.68
C VAL A 240 -4.39 -19.50 3.09
N THR A 241 -5.13 -19.98 4.10
CA THR A 241 -4.87 -19.67 5.51
C THR A 241 -3.52 -20.21 5.95
N ALA A 242 -3.20 -21.45 5.57
CA ALA A 242 -1.91 -22.05 5.89
C ALA A 242 -0.73 -21.33 5.19
N VAL A 243 -0.89 -20.88 3.95
CA VAL A 243 0.08 -20.01 3.26
C VAL A 243 0.29 -18.68 4.02
N LEU A 244 -0.78 -18.08 4.54
CA LEU A 244 -0.67 -16.89 5.38
C LEU A 244 0.07 -17.15 6.69
N GLU A 245 -0.10 -18.35 7.25
CA GLU A 245 0.47 -18.76 8.53
C GLU A 245 1.87 -19.37 8.43
N GLU A 246 2.39 -19.58 7.21
CA GLU A 246 3.70 -20.16 6.94
C GLU A 246 4.86 -19.31 7.45
N ASP A 247 5.72 -19.90 8.27
CA ASP A 247 6.89 -19.28 8.91
C ASP A 247 8.23 -19.96 8.57
N ASP A 248 8.23 -21.02 7.76
CA ASP A 248 9.42 -21.71 7.27
C ASP A 248 9.62 -21.47 5.76
N SER A 249 10.68 -20.73 5.42
CA SER A 249 11.00 -20.40 4.02
C SER A 249 11.32 -21.62 3.16
N ARG A 250 11.65 -22.78 3.75
CA ARG A 250 11.95 -24.02 3.01
C ARG A 250 10.72 -24.67 2.40
N THR A 251 9.53 -24.26 2.81
CA THR A 251 8.26 -24.70 2.21
C THR A 251 7.97 -24.01 0.88
N MET A 252 8.63 -22.87 0.62
CA MET A 252 8.43 -22.08 -0.59
C MET A 252 9.56 -22.30 -1.58
N SER A 253 9.22 -22.49 -2.85
CA SER A 253 10.21 -22.52 -3.94
C SER A 253 9.75 -21.68 -5.13
N PHE A 254 10.70 -21.00 -5.75
CA PHE A 254 10.48 -20.12 -6.90
C PHE A 254 11.35 -20.56 -8.06
N ASP A 255 10.79 -20.60 -9.26
CA ASP A 255 11.51 -20.82 -10.50
C ASP A 255 10.97 -19.90 -11.61
N ASP A 256 11.48 -20.06 -12.83
CA ASP A 256 11.07 -19.24 -13.98
C ASP A 256 9.60 -19.49 -14.41
N HIS A 257 8.97 -20.57 -13.92
CA HIS A 257 7.62 -21.00 -14.26
C HIS A 257 6.59 -20.68 -13.18
N GLY A 258 7.02 -20.48 -11.92
CA GLY A 258 6.12 -20.04 -10.87
C GLY A 258 6.66 -20.20 -9.45
N VAL A 259 5.71 -20.39 -8.53
CA VAL A 259 5.94 -20.57 -7.10
C VAL A 259 5.18 -21.79 -6.61
N ALA A 260 5.80 -22.57 -5.73
CA ALA A 260 5.17 -23.69 -5.02
C ALA A 260 5.27 -23.51 -3.50
N TRP A 261 4.21 -23.96 -2.80
CA TRP A 261 4.06 -24.07 -1.35
C TRP A 261 3.35 -25.39 -1.04
#